data_AF-T0HAB3-F1
#
_entry.id   AF-T0HAB3-F1
#
_cell.length_a   1.000
_cell.length_b   1.000
_cell.length_c   1.000
_cell.angle_alpha   90.00
_cell.angle_beta   90.00
_cell.angle_gamma   90.00
#
_symmetry.space_group_name_H-M   'P 1'
#
loop_
_entity.id
_entity.type
_entity.pdbx_description
1 polymer ?
#
loop_
_entity_poly.entity_id
_entity_poly.type
_entity_poly.pdbx_seq_one_letter_code
_entity_poly.pdbx_strand_id
1 'polypeptide(L)'
;MRVPHYTVGSAAALTLSRLEHLRRRESPLSVDDLIKIARFNAGEAHALFATDPATARDFLLNGASRMIRAAEQLEQDVAAAHRPAAVMPLRAVS
;
A
#
# COMPACT_ATOMS: atom_id res chain seq x y z
N MET A 1 14.02 12.83 29.21
CA MET A 1 13.87 12.05 27.96
C MET A 1 12.90 12.82 27.06
N ARG A 2 13.34 13.39 25.93
CA ARG A 2 12.46 14.12 25.00
C ARG A 2 11.94 13.13 23.95
N VAL A 3 10.62 12.95 23.90
CA VAL A 3 9.97 12.18 22.84
C VAL A 3 10.00 13.03 21.57
N PRO A 4 10.56 12.55 20.44
CA PRO A 4 10.48 13.27 19.19
C PRO A 4 9.01 13.35 18.74
N HIS A 5 8.51 14.57 18.57
CA HIS A 5 7.19 14.84 18.02
C HIS A 5 7.31 15.00 16.51
N TYR A 6 6.63 14.15 15.77
CA TYR A 6 6.51 14.26 14.33
C TYR A 6 5.14 14.86 14.00
N THR A 7 5.12 15.90 13.18
CA THR A 7 3.85 16.42 12.64
C THR A 7 3.51 15.59 11.40
N VAL A 8 2.59 14.65 11.55
CA VAL A 8 1.99 13.96 10.40
C VAL A 8 0.95 14.91 9.81
N GLY A 9 1.17 15.37 8.58
CA GLY A 9 0.18 16.17 7.87
C GLY A 9 -1.15 15.42 7.71
N SER A 10 -2.28 16.14 7.69
CA SER A 10 -3.62 15.53 7.64
C SER A 10 -3.80 14.58 6.43
N ALA A 11 -3.12 14.85 5.32
CA ALA A 11 -3.10 13.97 4.15
C ALA A 11 -2.52 12.58 4.46
N ALA A 12 -1.34 12.51 5.10
CA ALA A 12 -0.72 11.24 5.45
C ALA A 12 -1.56 10.44 6.45
N ALA A 13 -2.14 11.09 7.47
CA ALA A 13 -3.04 10.43 8.42
C ALA A 13 -4.28 9.83 7.73
N LEU A 14 -4.88 10.56 6.79
CA LEU A 14 -6.03 10.09 6.02
C LEU A 14 -5.67 8.94 5.07
N THR A 15 -4.51 9.00 4.41
CA THR A 15 -4.01 7.90 3.58
C THR A 15 -3.83 6.62 4.39
N LEU A 16 -3.24 6.71 5.59
CA LEU A 16 -3.05 5.54 6.48
C LEU A 16 -4.39 4.99 6.99
N SER A 17 -5.33 5.85 7.36
CA SER A 17 -6.68 5.42 7.75
C SER A 17 -7.38 4.66 6.60
N ARG A 18 -7.24 5.13 5.36
CA ARG A 18 -7.78 4.43 4.17
C ARG A 18 -7.06 3.11 3.92
N LEU A 19 -5.74 3.03 4.11
CA LEU A 19 -4.97 1.80 4.00
C LEU A 19 -5.46 0.73 4.99
N GLU A 20 -5.71 1.10 6.25
CA GLU A 20 -6.30 0.19 7.25
C GLU A 20 -7.70 -0.31 6.84
N HIS A 21 -8.44 0.49 6.08
CA HIS A 21 -9.74 0.10 5.55
C HIS A 21 -9.60 -0.97 4.45
N LEU A 22 -8.68 -0.76 3.51
CA LEU A 22 -8.39 -1.71 2.43
C LEU A 22 -8.01 -3.09 3.01
N ARG A 23 -7.14 -3.10 4.03
CA ARG A 23 -6.70 -4.33 4.72
C ARG A 23 -7.84 -5.14 5.34
N ARG A 24 -8.96 -4.50 5.70
CA ARG A 24 -10.08 -5.14 6.41
C ARG A 24 -11.20 -5.63 5.51
N ARG A 25 -11.35 -5.08 4.30
CA ARG A 25 -12.59 -5.19 3.51
C ARG A 25 -12.46 -5.74 2.10
N GLU A 26 -11.29 -5.67 1.47
CA GLU A 26 -11.18 -6.07 0.07
C GLU A 26 -10.86 -7.56 -0.09
N SER A 27 -11.52 -8.20 -1.07
CA SER A 27 -11.01 -9.42 -1.72
C SER A 27 -9.54 -9.18 -2.09
N PRO A 28 -8.62 -10.17 -1.95
CA PRO A 28 -7.20 -9.91 -2.11
C PRO A 28 -6.90 -9.40 -3.52
N LEU A 29 -6.75 -8.08 -3.65
CA LEU A 29 -6.30 -7.45 -4.88
C LEU A 29 -4.83 -7.83 -5.09
N SER A 30 -4.50 -8.16 -6.34
CA SER A 30 -3.11 -8.35 -6.73
C SER A 30 -2.35 -7.03 -6.74
N VAL A 31 -1.03 -7.10 -6.68
CA VAL A 31 -0.15 -5.92 -6.83
C VAL A 31 -0.47 -5.17 -8.14
N ASP A 32 -0.71 -5.90 -9.23
CA ASP A 32 -1.05 -5.32 -10.53
C ASP A 32 -2.39 -4.54 -10.49
N ASP A 33 -3.41 -5.10 -9.84
CA ASP A 33 -4.70 -4.42 -9.66
C ASP A 33 -4.57 -3.14 -8.84
N LEU A 34 -3.80 -3.19 -7.75
CA LEU A 34 -3.52 -2.04 -6.91
C LEU A 34 -2.81 -0.92 -7.69
N ILE A 35 -1.83 -1.27 -8.53
CA ILE A 35 -1.10 -0.32 -9.38
C ILE A 35 -2.05 0.31 -10.42
N LYS A 36 -2.89 -0.50 -11.08
CA LYS A 36 -3.87 0.00 -12.06
C LYS A 36 -4.85 0.98 -11.43
N ILE A 37 -5.41 0.64 -10.26
CA ILE A 37 -6.32 1.51 -9.53
C ILE A 37 -5.61 2.79 -9.11
N ALA A 38 -4.37 2.70 -8.61
CA ALA A 38 -3.60 3.88 -8.22
C ALA A 38 -3.34 4.82 -9.40
N ARG A 39 -2.99 4.27 -10.57
CA ARG A 39 -2.81 5.03 -11.82
C ARG A 39 -4.08 5.74 -12.25
N PHE A 40 -5.22 5.05 -12.21
CA PHE A 40 -6.52 5.65 -12.51
C PHE A 40 -6.80 6.85 -11.60
N ASN A 41 -6.66 6.67 -10.28
CA ASN A 41 -6.86 7.76 -9.32
C ASN A 41 -5.94 8.96 -9.58
N ALA A 42 -4.67 8.72 -9.95
CA ALA A 42 -3.75 9.81 -10.29
C ALA A 42 -4.19 10.59 -11.54
N GLY A 43 -4.73 9.89 -12.55
CA GLY A 43 -5.31 10.51 -13.74
C GLY A 43 -6.51 11.40 -13.42
N GLU A 44 -7.47 10.88 -12.66
CA GLU A 44 -8.66 11.63 -12.25
C GLU A 44 -8.28 12.86 -11.38
N ALA A 45 -7.34 12.70 -10.46
CA ALA A 45 -6.83 13.82 -9.67
C ALA A 45 -6.22 14.92 -10.55
N HIS A 46 -5.45 14.53 -11.57
CA HIS A 46 -4.86 15.48 -12.50
C HIS A 46 -5.89 16.15 -13.42
N ALA A 47 -6.99 15.47 -13.76
CA ALA A 47 -8.07 16.09 -14.51
C ALA A 47 -8.82 17.14 -13.67
N LEU A 48 -8.95 16.91 -12.36
CA LEU A 48 -9.80 17.70 -11.48
C LEU A 48 -9.07 18.78 -10.67
N PHE A 49 -7.74 18.78 -10.55
CA PHE A 49 -7.05 19.65 -9.58
C PHE A 49 -7.34 21.15 -9.74
N ALA A 50 -7.63 21.61 -10.96
CA ALA A 50 -7.88 23.02 -11.26
C ALA A 50 -9.35 23.43 -11.01
N THR A 51 -10.29 22.50 -11.14
CA THR A 51 -11.74 22.76 -11.10
C THR A 51 -12.39 22.28 -9.80
N ASP A 52 -11.90 21.18 -9.25
CA ASP A 52 -12.34 20.62 -7.97
C ASP A 52 -11.14 20.04 -7.18
N PRO A 53 -10.39 20.90 -6.47
CA PRO A 53 -9.24 20.48 -5.67
C PRO A 53 -9.59 19.52 -4.52
N ALA A 54 -10.82 19.57 -4.01
CA ALA A 54 -11.25 18.72 -2.90
C ALA A 54 -11.40 17.27 -3.39
N THR A 55 -12.11 17.08 -4.50
CA THR A 55 -12.25 15.75 -5.11
C THR A 55 -10.92 15.24 -5.66
N ALA A 56 -10.10 16.11 -6.26
CA ALA A 56 -8.75 15.74 -6.69
C ALA A 56 -7.88 15.24 -5.52
N ARG A 57 -7.94 15.91 -4.37
CA ARG A 57 -7.28 15.44 -3.14
C ARG A 57 -7.78 14.07 -2.71
N ASP A 58 -9.07 13.80 -2.77
CA ASP A 58 -9.61 12.48 -2.41
C ASP A 58 -9.13 11.36 -3.35
N PHE A 59 -9.05 11.63 -4.64
CA PHE A 59 -8.41 10.73 -5.61
C PHE A 59 -6.94 10.49 -5.26
N LEU A 60 -6.16 11.52 -4.94
CA LEU A 60 -4.76 11.37 -4.53
C LEU A 60 -4.60 10.50 -3.28
N LEU A 61 -5.42 10.76 -2.24
CA LEU A 61 -5.39 9.99 -1.00
C LEU A 61 -5.77 8.52 -1.23
N ASN A 62 -6.74 8.27 -2.12
CA ASN A 62 -7.14 6.92 -2.52
C ASN A 62 -6.07 6.21 -3.34
N GLY A 63 -5.45 6.87 -4.30
CA GLY A 63 -4.36 6.29 -5.10
C GLY A 63 -3.15 5.97 -4.23
N ALA A 64 -2.76 6.89 -3.35
CA ALA A 64 -1.62 6.72 -2.45
C ALA A 64 -1.79 5.51 -1.52
N SER A 65 -2.99 5.26 -0.98
CA SER A 65 -3.20 4.10 -0.11
C SER A 65 -3.04 2.77 -0.87
N ARG A 66 -3.43 2.70 -2.15
CA ARG A 66 -3.16 1.50 -2.99
C ARG A 66 -1.68 1.33 -3.30
N MET A 67 -0.95 2.41 -3.60
CA MET A 67 0.49 2.33 -3.86
C MET A 67 1.25 1.82 -2.64
N ILE A 68 0.92 2.33 -1.44
CA ILE A 68 1.53 1.84 -0.19
C ILE A 68 1.20 0.35 -0.01
N ARG A 69 -0.06 -0.06 -0.23
CA ARG A 69 -0.44 -1.47 -0.12
C ARG A 69 0.31 -2.38 -1.10
N ALA A 70 0.49 -1.93 -2.34
CA ALA A 70 1.25 -2.65 -3.36
C ALA A 70 2.72 -2.80 -2.97
N ALA A 71 3.33 -1.74 -2.44
CA ALA A 71 4.69 -1.78 -1.92
C ALA A 71 4.85 -2.77 -0.76
N GLU A 72 3.92 -2.75 0.22
CA GLU A 72 3.92 -3.72 1.33
C GLU A 72 3.83 -5.18 0.84
N GLN A 73 3.02 -5.45 -0.18
CA GLN A 73 2.90 -6.80 -0.76
C GLN A 73 4.21 -7.22 -1.45
N LEU A 74 4.83 -6.32 -2.24
CA LEU A 74 6.12 -6.58 -2.87
C LEU A 74 7.24 -6.82 -1.83
N GLU A 75 7.25 -6.07 -0.73
CA GLU A 75 8.19 -6.29 0.38
C GLU A 75 8.04 -7.70 0.98
N GLN A 76 6.81 -8.19 1.13
CA GLN A 76 6.54 -9.54 1.62
C GLN A 76 7.01 -10.61 0.64
N ASP A 77 6.79 -10.41 -0.66
CA ASP A 77 7.22 -11.33 -1.72
C ASP A 77 8.75 -11.38 -1.82
N VAL A 78 9.42 -10.22 -1.73
CA VAL A 78 10.89 -10.13 -1.65
C VAL A 78 11.40 -10.85 -0.41
N ALA A 79 10.81 -10.61 0.77
CA ALA A 79 11.22 -11.28 2.00
C ALA A 79 11.01 -12.81 1.95
N ALA A 80 9.96 -13.28 1.24
CA ALA A 80 9.72 -14.70 1.01
C ALA A 80 10.73 -15.31 0.05
N ALA A 81 11.11 -14.61 -1.03
CA ALA A 81 12.09 -15.08 -2.01
C ALA A 81 13.50 -15.23 -1.43
N HIS A 82 13.84 -14.45 -0.40
CA HIS A 82 15.15 -14.51 0.26
C HIS A 82 15.20 -15.44 1.48
N ARG A 83 14.11 -16.15 1.81
CA ARG A 83 14.20 -17.21 2.83
C ARG A 83 14.98 -18.39 2.25
N PRO A 84 16.09 -18.82 2.87
CA PRO A 84 16.73 -20.06 2.47
C PRO A 84 15.72 -21.20 2.63
N ALA A 85 15.60 -22.04 1.59
CA ALA A 85 14.74 -23.21 1.61
C ALA A 85 15.02 -23.98 2.90
N ALA A 86 13.98 -24.20 3.71
CA ALA A 86 14.09 -24.98 4.93
C ALA A 86 14.71 -26.34 4.56
N VAL A 87 15.91 -26.60 5.08
CA VAL A 87 16.59 -27.88 4.89
C VAL A 87 15.70 -28.95 5.49
N MET A 88 15.00 -29.70 4.63
CA MET A 88 14.21 -30.85 5.05
C MET A 88 15.22 -31.91 5.50
N PRO A 89 15.17 -32.41 6.75
CA PRO A 89 16.04 -33.50 7.16
C PRO A 89 15.70 -34.72 6.31
N LEU A 90 16.65 -35.17 5.49
CA LEU A 90 16.58 -36.47 4.84
C LEU A 90 16.41 -37.51 5.96
N ARG A 91 15.27 -38.21 5.97
CA ARG A 91 15.11 -39.40 6.81
C ARG A 91 16.22 -40.37 6.45
N ALA A 92 17.16 -40.55 7.38
CA ALA A 92 18.08 -41.68 7.32
C ALA A 92 17.22 -42.94 7.33
N VAL A 93 17.26 -43.67 6.22
CA VAL A 93 16.66 -45.01 6.12
C VAL A 93 17.63 -45.92 6.88
N SER A 94 17.19 -46.38 8.05
CA SER A 94 17.79 -47.51 8.76
C SER A 94 17.28 -48.83 8.19
#